data_AF-A0A348AZ34-F1
#
_entry.id   AF-A0A348AZ34-F1
#
_cell.length_a   1.000
_cell.length_b   1.000
_cell.length_c   1.000
_cell.angle_alpha   90.00
_cell.angle_beta   90.00
_cell.angle_gamma   90.00
#
_symmetry.space_group_name_H-M   'P 1'
#
loop_
_entity.id
_entity.type
_entity.pdbx_description
1 polymer ?
#
loop_
_entity_poly.entity_id
_entity_poly.type
_entity_poly.pdbx_seq_one_letter_code
_entity_poly.pdbx_strand_id
1 'polypeptide(L)'
;MAPETAYVTGGSVTYGSIWGAYLPIVKKYADNGRLWWLNMQYYNGNMYGCSGDSYSAGTVKGFTAQTDCLNKGLTVQGTTIRVPYDKQVPGLPAQPGAGGGYMTPGLVAQAWNAYGGGLKGLMTWSVNWDGSKGWSFGNNVKALQGR
;
A
#
# COMPACT_ATOMS: atom_id res chain seq x y z
N MET A 1 -6.75 -8.12 1.93
CA MET A 1 -6.58 -8.54 0.52
C MET A 1 -5.35 -7.86 -0.05
N ALA A 2 -4.54 -8.53 -0.87
CA ALA A 2 -3.24 -8.02 -1.32
C ALA A 2 -3.14 -7.87 -2.86
N PRO A 3 -3.97 -7.04 -3.50
CA PRO A 3 -3.84 -6.75 -4.92
C PRO A 3 -2.58 -5.90 -5.22
N GLU A 4 -2.11 -5.94 -6.46
CA GLU A 4 -1.11 -4.99 -6.98
C GLU A 4 -1.72 -3.61 -7.25
N THR A 5 -0.87 -2.59 -7.38
CA THR A 5 -1.31 -1.19 -7.51
C THR A 5 -2.19 -0.94 -8.73
N ALA A 6 -1.89 -1.58 -9.87
CA ALA A 6 -2.69 -1.48 -11.10
C ALA A 6 -4.17 -1.84 -10.87
N TYR A 7 -4.43 -2.86 -10.04
CA TYR A 7 -5.79 -3.36 -9.77
C TYR A 7 -6.64 -2.45 -8.89
N VAL A 8 -6.03 -1.46 -8.22
CA VAL A 8 -6.74 -0.57 -7.31
C VAL A 8 -6.50 0.88 -7.70
N THR A 9 -5.38 1.47 -7.28
CA THR A 9 -5.09 2.89 -7.53
C THR A 9 -4.71 3.16 -8.98
N GLY A 10 -4.22 2.17 -9.73
CA GLY A 10 -4.09 2.29 -11.19
C GLY A 10 -5.40 2.63 -11.91
N GLY A 11 -6.55 2.37 -11.28
CA GLY A 11 -7.87 2.83 -11.73
C GLY A 11 -7.98 4.36 -11.91
N SER A 12 -7.08 5.14 -11.29
CA SER A 12 -7.00 6.60 -11.49
C SER A 12 -6.44 6.98 -12.87
N VAL A 13 -5.69 6.09 -13.50
CA VAL A 13 -5.05 6.32 -14.81
C VAL A 13 -5.97 5.85 -15.92
N THR A 14 -6.51 4.64 -15.77
CA THR A 14 -7.48 4.05 -16.70
C THR A 14 -8.32 3.01 -15.97
N TYR A 15 -9.54 2.74 -16.45
CA TYR A 15 -10.43 1.75 -15.85
C TYR A 15 -10.87 0.73 -16.90
N GLY A 16 -10.25 -0.45 -16.85
CA GLY A 16 -10.47 -1.52 -17.82
C GLY A 16 -9.36 -2.58 -17.78
N SER A 17 -9.68 -3.81 -18.18
CA SER A 17 -8.79 -4.98 -18.01
C SER A 17 -8.33 -5.07 -16.53
N ILE A 18 -7.04 -5.21 -16.26
CA ILE A 18 -6.49 -5.25 -14.89
C ILE A 18 -6.61 -3.92 -14.14
N TRP A 19 -6.73 -2.80 -14.85
CA TRP A 19 -6.65 -1.47 -14.25
C TRP A 19 -7.93 -1.13 -13.48
N GLY A 20 -7.83 -1.07 -12.16
CA GLY A 20 -8.94 -0.85 -11.25
C GLY A 20 -9.86 -2.06 -11.03
N ALA A 21 -9.52 -3.25 -11.53
CA ALA A 21 -10.42 -4.43 -11.47
C ALA A 21 -10.76 -4.90 -10.05
N TYR A 22 -9.97 -4.55 -9.02
CA TYR A 22 -10.29 -4.83 -7.62
C TYR A 22 -11.20 -3.77 -6.97
N LEU A 23 -11.39 -2.59 -7.58
CA LEU A 23 -12.19 -1.50 -6.98
C LEU A 23 -13.63 -1.93 -6.63
N PRO A 24 -14.37 -2.69 -7.47
CA PRO A 24 -15.71 -3.17 -7.10
C PRO A 24 -15.68 -4.11 -5.88
N ILE A 25 -14.64 -4.94 -5.75
CA ILE A 25 -14.47 -5.87 -4.62
C ILE A 25 -14.17 -5.07 -3.34
N VAL A 26 -13.24 -4.11 -3.42
CA VAL A 26 -12.90 -3.21 -2.32
C VAL A 26 -14.13 -2.43 -1.86
N LYS A 27 -14.88 -1.84 -2.79
CA LYS A 27 -16.11 -1.08 -2.51
C LYS A 27 -17.14 -1.93 -1.78
N LYS A 28 -17.45 -3.13 -2.29
CA LYS A 28 -18.41 -4.04 -1.66
C LYS A 28 -18.08 -4.32 -0.20
N TYR A 29 -16.81 -4.61 0.11
CA TYR A 29 -16.38 -4.92 1.47
C TYR A 29 -16.22 -3.68 2.35
N ALA A 30 -15.87 -2.52 1.78
CA ALA A 30 -15.84 -1.26 2.49
C ALA A 30 -17.26 -0.85 2.94
N ASP A 31 -18.24 -0.92 2.03
CA ASP A 31 -19.61 -0.49 2.28
C ASP A 31 -20.36 -1.34 3.30
N ASN A 32 -20.11 -2.66 3.29
CA ASN A 32 -20.77 -3.58 4.21
C ASN A 32 -19.99 -3.78 5.52
N GLY A 33 -18.93 -3.01 5.75
CA GLY A 33 -18.13 -3.06 6.99
C GLY A 33 -17.26 -4.31 7.16
N ARG A 34 -17.11 -5.15 6.13
CA ARG A 34 -16.34 -6.41 6.21
C ARG A 34 -14.90 -6.28 5.71
N LEU A 35 -14.50 -5.11 5.22
CA LEU A 35 -13.11 -4.82 4.92
C LEU A 35 -12.33 -4.61 6.22
N TRP A 36 -11.64 -5.66 6.68
CA TRP A 36 -10.79 -5.57 7.86
C TRP A 36 -9.47 -4.84 7.58
N TRP A 37 -8.84 -5.14 6.44
CA TRP A 37 -7.76 -4.32 5.85
C TRP A 37 -7.51 -4.62 4.37
N LEU A 38 -6.89 -3.64 3.71
CA LEU A 38 -6.29 -3.73 2.38
C LEU A 38 -4.76 -3.67 2.53
N ASN A 39 -4.09 -4.76 2.18
CA ASN A 39 -2.63 -4.87 2.20
C ASN A 39 -2.06 -4.87 0.78
N MET A 40 -2.38 -3.80 0.04
CA MET A 40 -1.98 -3.62 -1.36
C MET A 40 -0.45 -3.60 -1.51
N GLN A 41 0.04 -4.19 -2.59
CA GLN A 41 1.47 -4.43 -2.84
C GLN A 41 2.13 -3.17 -3.42
N TYR A 42 2.92 -2.44 -2.64
CA TYR A 42 3.60 -1.21 -3.07
C TYR A 42 4.96 -1.53 -3.69
N TYR A 43 4.99 -2.50 -4.60
CA TYR A 43 6.20 -3.02 -5.24
C TYR A 43 5.89 -3.60 -6.63
N ASN A 44 6.93 -3.91 -7.40
CA ASN A 44 6.88 -4.47 -8.76
C ASN A 44 6.14 -3.59 -9.79
N GLY A 45 6.02 -2.29 -9.57
CA GLY A 45 5.34 -1.37 -10.47
C GLY A 45 5.43 0.08 -10.01
N ASN A 46 4.56 0.94 -10.53
CA ASN A 46 4.45 2.31 -10.04
C ASN A 46 3.37 2.42 -8.95
N MET A 47 3.47 3.50 -8.19
CA MET A 47 2.46 3.93 -7.24
C MET A 47 1.61 5.04 -7.88
N TYR A 48 0.31 5.02 -7.65
CA TYR A 48 -0.63 5.93 -8.29
C TYR A 48 -1.32 6.84 -7.29
N GLY A 49 -1.37 8.13 -7.63
CA GLY A 49 -2.19 9.12 -6.92
C GLY A 49 -3.65 9.08 -7.39
N CYS A 50 -4.48 10.00 -6.91
CA CYS A 50 -5.91 10.03 -7.28
C CYS A 50 -6.20 10.76 -8.59
N SER A 51 -5.22 11.43 -9.18
CA SER A 51 -5.39 12.33 -10.33
C SER A 51 -4.74 11.80 -11.62
N GLY A 52 -4.51 10.49 -11.70
CA GLY A 52 -3.81 9.89 -12.84
C GLY A 52 -2.29 10.02 -12.79
N ASP A 53 -1.74 10.50 -11.66
CA ASP A 53 -0.30 10.62 -11.44
C ASP A 53 0.35 9.26 -11.18
N SER A 54 1.65 9.16 -11.52
CA SER A 54 2.47 7.97 -11.34
C SER A 54 3.79 8.30 -10.65
N TYR A 55 4.21 7.47 -9.70
CA TYR A 55 5.43 7.62 -8.91
C TYR A 55 6.18 6.30 -8.83
N SER A 56 7.51 6.33 -8.77
CA SER A 56 8.32 5.12 -8.66
C SER A 56 8.11 4.41 -7.33
N ALA A 57 8.07 3.06 -7.37
CA ALA A 57 8.16 2.23 -6.17
C ALA A 57 9.47 2.48 -5.39
N GLY A 58 9.48 2.11 -4.11
CA GLY A 58 10.66 2.26 -3.26
C GLY A 58 10.92 3.70 -2.81
N THR A 59 10.00 4.63 -3.06
CA THR A 59 10.13 6.04 -2.68
C THR A 59 9.07 6.43 -1.64
N VAL A 60 9.43 7.32 -0.71
CA VAL A 60 8.48 7.90 0.25
C VAL A 60 7.37 8.65 -0.48
N LYS A 61 7.71 9.37 -1.57
CA LYS A 61 6.73 10.10 -2.39
C LYS A 61 5.65 9.17 -2.96
N GLY A 62 6.05 8.04 -3.56
CA GLY A 62 5.12 7.06 -4.11
C GLY A 62 4.28 6.39 -3.03
N PHE A 63 4.90 6.02 -1.91
CA PHE A 63 4.18 5.49 -0.74
C PHE A 63 3.09 6.47 -0.27
N THR A 64 3.45 7.75 -0.13
CA THR A 64 2.53 8.79 0.35
C THR A 64 1.39 9.03 -0.62
N ALA A 65 1.67 9.27 -1.89
CA ALA A 65 0.64 9.57 -2.89
C ALA A 65 -0.44 8.48 -2.96
N GLN A 66 -0.03 7.21 -2.88
CA GLN A 66 -0.94 6.07 -2.96
C GLN A 66 -1.78 5.87 -1.70
N THR A 67 -1.14 5.97 -0.53
CA THR A 67 -1.78 5.83 0.78
C THR A 67 -2.80 6.95 1.02
N ASP A 68 -2.43 8.18 0.66
CA ASP A 68 -3.30 9.34 0.73
C ASP A 68 -4.44 9.26 -0.28
N CYS A 69 -4.20 8.74 -1.48
CA CYS A 69 -5.28 8.55 -2.45
C CYS A 69 -6.35 7.57 -1.93
N LEU A 70 -5.93 6.43 -1.39
CA LEU A 70 -6.85 5.46 -0.78
C LEU A 70 -7.68 6.09 0.35
N ASN A 71 -7.05 6.90 1.21
CA ASN A 71 -7.75 7.56 2.30
C ASN A 71 -8.65 8.71 1.82
N LYS A 72 -8.22 9.53 0.85
CA LYS A 72 -9.04 10.59 0.27
C LYS A 72 -10.27 10.01 -0.42
N GLY A 73 -10.09 8.88 -1.10
CA GLY A 73 -11.07 8.22 -1.93
C GLY A 73 -10.77 8.43 -3.41
N LEU A 74 -10.64 7.33 -4.13
CA LEU A 74 -10.47 7.33 -5.57
C LEU A 74 -11.85 7.36 -6.24
N THR A 75 -12.10 8.33 -7.12
CA THR A 75 -13.34 8.42 -7.88
C THR A 75 -13.13 7.93 -9.31
N VAL A 76 -13.84 6.89 -9.71
CA VAL A 76 -13.78 6.29 -11.05
C VAL A 76 -15.20 6.07 -11.54
N GLN A 77 -15.50 6.52 -12.76
CA GLN A 77 -16.84 6.40 -13.36
C GLN A 77 -17.97 6.87 -12.43
N GLY A 78 -17.77 8.00 -11.73
CA GLY A 78 -18.76 8.58 -10.81
C GLY A 78 -18.90 7.87 -9.46
N THR A 79 -18.15 6.80 -9.21
CA THR A 79 -18.16 6.09 -7.92
C THR A 79 -16.89 6.40 -7.15
N THR A 80 -17.02 6.84 -5.90
CA THR A 80 -15.88 7.03 -4.99
C THR A 80 -15.67 5.80 -4.12
N ILE A 81 -14.44 5.28 -4.11
CA ILE A 81 -14.00 4.16 -3.27
C ILE A 81 -12.96 4.68 -2.30
N ARG A 82 -13.27 4.62 -0.99
CA ARG A 82 -12.40 5.07 0.10
C ARG A 82 -11.98 3.90 0.97
N VAL A 83 -10.70 3.84 1.30
CA VAL A 83 -10.12 2.93 2.29
C VAL A 83 -9.44 3.80 3.35
N PRO A 84 -10.06 3.99 4.53
CA PRO A 84 -9.47 4.82 5.59
C PRO A 84 -8.14 4.25 6.10
N TYR A 85 -7.24 5.09 6.64
CA TYR A 85 -5.90 4.68 7.09
C TYR A 85 -5.92 3.48 8.06
N ASP A 86 -6.92 3.39 8.95
CA ASP A 86 -7.07 2.31 9.94
C ASP A 86 -7.47 0.94 9.32
N LYS A 87 -7.71 0.92 8.00
CA LYS A 87 -7.89 -0.27 7.16
C LYS A 87 -6.75 -0.47 6.16
N GLN A 88 -5.73 0.40 6.14
CA GLN A 88 -4.61 0.27 5.21
C GLN A 88 -3.42 -0.43 5.88
N VAL A 89 -2.86 -1.42 5.18
CA VAL A 89 -1.67 -2.17 5.60
C VAL A 89 -0.68 -2.23 4.42
N PRO A 90 -0.04 -1.13 4.00
CA PRO A 90 0.82 -1.10 2.82
C PRO A 90 1.85 -2.23 2.80
N GLY A 91 1.94 -2.94 1.67
CA GLY A 91 2.83 -4.07 1.47
C GLY A 91 4.17 -3.65 0.89
N LEU A 92 5.28 -4.02 1.55
CA LEU A 92 6.64 -3.67 1.12
C LEU A 92 7.55 -4.90 1.00
N PRO A 93 8.53 -4.93 0.09
CA PRO A 93 9.53 -5.98 0.05
C PRO A 93 10.37 -5.97 1.33
N ALA A 94 10.60 -7.12 1.95
CA ALA A 94 11.36 -7.24 3.19
C ALA A 94 12.83 -6.84 3.01
N GLN A 95 13.39 -7.11 1.83
CA GLN A 95 14.78 -6.81 1.49
C GLN A 95 14.97 -6.68 -0.03
N PRO A 96 16.13 -6.16 -0.51
CA PRO A 96 16.48 -6.22 -1.92
C PRO A 96 16.40 -7.67 -2.45
N GLY A 97 15.79 -7.85 -3.61
CA GLY A 97 15.57 -9.18 -4.21
C GLY A 97 14.21 -9.82 -3.90
N ALA A 98 13.49 -9.34 -2.87
CA ALA A 98 12.11 -9.79 -2.59
C ALA A 98 11.05 -9.14 -3.50
N GLY A 99 11.46 -8.27 -4.42
CA GLY A 99 10.62 -7.51 -5.35
C GLY A 99 11.26 -6.16 -5.70
N GLY A 100 10.85 -5.56 -6.81
CA GLY A 100 11.24 -4.20 -7.18
C GLY A 100 10.53 -3.17 -6.31
N GLY A 101 11.25 -2.16 -5.81
CA GLY A 101 10.67 -1.14 -4.92
C GLY A 101 10.91 -1.36 -3.43
N TYR A 102 12.00 -2.04 -3.07
CA TYR A 102 12.48 -2.11 -1.69
C TYR A 102 12.71 -0.70 -1.11
N MET A 103 12.30 -0.50 0.14
CA MET A 103 12.59 0.69 0.94
C MET A 103 13.49 0.30 2.09
N THR A 104 14.56 1.08 2.33
CA THR A 104 15.41 0.87 3.51
C THR A 104 14.62 1.08 4.81
N PRO A 105 15.05 0.50 5.95
CA PRO A 105 14.39 0.73 7.24
C PRO A 105 14.15 2.21 7.57
N GLY A 106 15.11 3.09 7.23
CA GLY A 106 14.99 4.53 7.40
C GLY A 106 13.89 5.16 6.52
N LEU A 107 13.76 4.76 5.26
CA LEU A 107 12.67 5.22 4.39
C LEU A 107 11.31 4.68 4.84
N VAL A 108 11.27 3.43 5.33
CA VAL A 108 10.05 2.85 5.93
C VAL A 108 9.63 3.65 7.16
N ALA A 109 10.58 3.98 8.05
CA ALA A 109 10.32 4.80 9.22
C ALA A 109 9.82 6.21 8.85
N GLN A 110 10.46 6.85 7.87
CA GLN A 110 10.06 8.16 7.37
C GLN A 110 8.63 8.14 6.83
N ALA A 111 8.29 7.15 5.98
CA ALA A 111 6.94 7.00 5.44
C ALA A 111 5.90 6.68 6.53
N TRP A 112 6.21 5.77 7.45
CA TRP A 112 5.32 5.36 8.54
C TRP A 112 5.00 6.52 9.50
N ASN A 113 6.03 7.23 9.95
CA ASN A 113 5.89 8.29 10.96
C ASN A 113 5.06 9.47 10.47
N ALA A 114 4.98 9.69 9.15
CA ALA A 114 4.14 10.73 8.55
C ALA A 114 2.64 10.57 8.88
N TYR A 115 2.19 9.36 9.23
CA TYR A 115 0.79 9.06 9.55
C TYR A 115 0.47 9.07 11.04
N GLY A 116 1.45 9.30 11.93
CA GLY A 116 1.21 9.42 13.37
C GLY A 116 0.48 8.24 14.01
N GLY A 117 0.68 7.01 13.50
CA GLY A 117 -0.02 5.80 13.97
C GLY A 117 -1.41 5.57 13.36
N GLY A 118 -1.84 6.38 12.38
CA GLY A 118 -3.13 6.22 11.71
C GLY A 118 -3.23 4.98 10.80
N LEU A 119 -2.09 4.47 10.32
CA LEU A 119 -2.05 3.24 9.53
C LEU A 119 -2.25 2.01 10.42
N LYS A 120 -3.01 1.04 9.92
CA LYS A 120 -3.26 -0.20 10.66
C LYS A 120 -2.00 -1.04 10.89
N GLY A 121 -1.07 -0.99 9.95
CA GLY A 121 0.18 -1.73 10.01
C GLY A 121 0.93 -1.70 8.68
N LEU A 122 1.91 -2.58 8.56
CA LEU A 122 2.63 -2.85 7.32
C LEU A 122 2.59 -4.35 7.04
N MET A 123 2.52 -4.71 5.76
CA MET A 123 2.68 -6.09 5.31
C MET A 123 4.05 -6.20 4.63
N THR A 124 4.64 -7.39 4.68
CA THR A 124 5.85 -7.64 3.91
C THR A 124 5.81 -8.93 3.12
N TRP A 125 6.42 -8.88 1.93
CA TRP A 125 6.88 -10.06 1.23
C TRP A 125 8.39 -10.19 1.47
N SER A 126 8.86 -11.13 2.28
CA SER A 126 8.11 -12.11 3.08
C SER A 126 8.83 -12.37 4.40
N VAL A 127 8.21 -13.12 5.30
CA VAL A 127 8.85 -13.60 6.55
C VAL A 127 10.15 -14.35 6.27
N ASN A 128 10.18 -15.23 5.25
CA ASN A 128 11.40 -15.96 4.87
C ASN A 128 12.49 -15.01 4.36
N TRP A 129 12.13 -14.06 3.49
CA TRP A 129 13.07 -13.06 3.00
C TRP A 129 13.61 -12.22 4.16
N ASP A 130 12.77 -11.77 5.09
CA ASP A 130 13.23 -11.00 6.24
C ASP A 130 14.15 -11.82 7.17
N GLY A 131 13.75 -13.05 7.50
CA GLY A 131 14.54 -13.96 8.34
C GLY A 131 15.91 -14.30 7.74
N SER A 132 16.01 -14.43 6.41
CA SER A 132 17.29 -14.65 5.72
C SER A 132 18.26 -13.46 5.80
N LYS A 133 17.80 -12.29 6.24
CA LYS A 133 18.60 -11.07 6.42
C LYS A 133 18.52 -10.51 7.84
N GLY A 134 18.41 -11.40 8.83
CA GLY A 134 18.47 -11.03 10.24
C GLY A 134 17.29 -10.18 10.72
N TRP A 135 16.11 -10.34 10.10
CA TRP A 135 14.86 -9.70 10.52
C TRP A 135 14.90 -8.15 10.44
N SER A 136 15.60 -7.61 9.44
CA SER A 136 15.81 -6.17 9.28
C SER A 136 14.50 -5.36 9.12
N PHE A 137 13.52 -5.90 8.41
CA PHE A 137 12.22 -5.26 8.22
C PHE A 137 11.35 -5.45 9.46
N GLY A 138 11.19 -6.70 9.91
CA GLY A 138 10.32 -7.07 11.02
C GLY A 138 10.70 -6.37 12.32
N ASN A 139 11.99 -6.34 12.67
CA ASN A 139 12.47 -5.64 13.87
C ASN A 139 12.25 -4.13 13.78
N ASN A 140 12.49 -3.54 12.60
CA ASN A 140 12.24 -2.11 12.37
C ASN A 140 10.74 -1.76 12.55
N VAL A 141 9.86 -2.53 11.91
CA VAL A 141 8.41 -2.29 11.99
C VAL A 141 7.87 -2.56 13.40
N LYS A 142 8.39 -3.58 14.08
CA LYS A 142 8.06 -3.86 15.49
C LYS A 142 8.38 -2.66 16.39
N ALA A 143 9.58 -2.10 16.25
CA ALA A 143 9.99 -0.90 16.98
C ALA A 143 9.11 0.31 16.67
N LEU A 144 8.81 0.57 15.39
CA LEU A 144 7.94 1.67 14.95
C LEU A 144 6.50 1.56 15.48
N GLN A 145 6.01 0.35 15.74
CA GLN A 145 4.66 0.10 16.28
C GLN A 145 4.61 0.01 17.81
N GLY A 146 5.76 0.00 18.50
CA GLY A 146 5.84 -0.14 19.96
C GLY A 146 5.29 -1.47 20.49
N ARG A 147 5.57 -2.59 19.81
CA ARG A 147 5.12 -3.95 20.18
C ARG A 147 6.27 -4.90 20.40
#